data_AF-A0A519LIQ1-F1
#
_entry.id   AF-A0A519LIQ1-F1
#
_cell.length_a   1.000
_cell.length_b   1.000
_cell.length_c   1.000
_cell.angle_alpha   90.00
_cell.angle_beta   90.00
_cell.angle_gamma   90.00
#
_symmetry.space_group_name_H-M   'P 1'
#
loop_
_entity.id
_entity.type
_entity.pdbx_description
1 polymer ?
#
loop_
_entity_poly.entity_id
_entity_poly.type
_entity_poly.pdbx_seq_one_letter_code
_entity_poly.pdbx_strand_id
1 'polypeptide(L)'
;MMSDSVRNNYKSEAVERKGVITDAWNMDLDNDGNPELYIQLISKQNILDLNVFEFSGGDFNKISFPSLNINQKKGYSGNDKFFIKDGNLFRSFPIKDETDSTKTITKTYQYSLRGNSFSASDLKNE
;
A
#
# COMPACT_ATOMS: atom_id res chain seq x y z
N MET A 1 -22.82 25.48 32.87
CA MET A 1 -22.75 25.22 31.42
C MET A 1 -21.29 25.40 31.02
N MET A 2 -20.54 24.30 30.89
CA MET A 2 -19.14 24.39 30.44
C MET A 2 -19.15 24.34 28.92
N SER A 3 -18.60 25.38 28.33
CA SER A 3 -18.42 25.54 26.88
C SER A 3 -17.54 24.40 26.37
N ASP A 4 -18.17 23.39 25.77
CA ASP A 4 -17.51 22.34 25.00
C ASP A 4 -16.97 22.96 23.71
N SER A 5 -15.83 23.64 23.82
CA SER A 5 -15.05 24.00 22.65
C SER A 5 -14.33 22.74 22.21
N VAL A 6 -15.00 21.94 21.38
CA VAL A 6 -14.38 20.94 20.52
C VAL A 6 -13.33 21.68 19.68
N ARG A 7 -12.09 21.74 20.18
CA ARG A 7 -10.97 22.31 19.45
C ARG A 7 -10.61 21.31 18.37
N ASN A 8 -11.18 21.49 17.18
CA ASN A 8 -10.80 20.72 16.02
C ASN A 8 -9.31 20.97 15.74
N ASN A 9 -8.50 19.91 15.82
CA ASN A 9 -7.11 19.95 15.45
C ASN A 9 -6.98 19.53 13.98
N TYR A 10 -6.51 20.43 13.12
CA TYR A 10 -6.30 20.16 11.71
C TYR A 10 -4.80 20.08 11.45
N LYS A 11 -4.36 18.98 10.84
CA LYS A 11 -2.99 18.79 10.38
C LYS A 11 -2.98 18.58 8.87
N SER A 12 -1.98 19.13 8.20
CA SER A 12 -1.74 18.95 6.78
C SER A 12 -0.29 18.59 6.54
N GLU A 13 -0.05 17.62 5.65
CA GLU A 13 1.29 17.30 5.16
C GLU A 13 1.37 17.45 3.65
N ALA A 14 2.54 17.87 3.18
CA ALA A 14 2.87 17.96 1.76
C ALA A 14 4.01 16.98 1.44
N VAL A 15 3.82 16.16 0.41
CA VAL A 15 4.82 15.18 -0.04
C VAL A 15 4.96 15.24 -1.56
N GLU A 16 6.22 15.20 -2.01
CA GLU A 16 6.52 15.02 -3.43
C GLU A 16 6.05 13.65 -3.92
N ARG A 17 5.42 13.63 -5.09
CA ARG A 17 4.92 12.40 -5.72
C ARG A 17 5.46 12.24 -7.13
N LYS A 18 5.73 10.98 -7.50
CA LYS A 18 6.10 10.58 -8.86
C LYS A 18 4.99 9.73 -9.46
N GLY A 19 3.96 10.38 -9.97
CA GLY A 19 2.79 9.71 -10.54
C GLY A 19 1.50 10.46 -10.25
N VAL A 20 0.39 9.97 -10.79
CA VAL A 20 -0.97 10.50 -10.56
C VAL A 20 -1.63 9.71 -9.42
N ILE A 21 -2.32 10.40 -8.51
CA ILE A 21 -3.12 9.74 -7.47
C ILE A 21 -4.31 9.07 -8.14
N THR A 22 -4.49 7.78 -7.92
CA THR A 22 -5.61 7.02 -8.48
C THR A 22 -6.64 6.60 -7.45
N ASP A 23 -6.22 6.38 -6.21
CA ASP A 23 -7.10 6.00 -5.11
C ASP A 23 -6.47 6.38 -3.76
N ALA A 24 -7.30 6.45 -2.72
CA ALA A 24 -6.85 6.62 -1.34
C ALA A 24 -7.77 5.91 -0.34
N TRP A 25 -7.18 5.28 0.67
CA TRP A 25 -7.90 4.58 1.74
C TRP A 25 -7.46 5.10 3.11
N ASN A 26 -8.40 5.18 4.03
CA ASN A 26 -8.16 5.48 5.44
C ASN A 26 -8.53 4.24 6.26
N MET A 27 -7.52 3.57 6.83
CA MET A 27 -7.67 2.26 7.48
C MET A 27 -6.63 2.09 8.59
N ASP A 28 -7.01 1.41 9.67
CA ASP A 28 -6.11 0.91 10.71
C ASP A 28 -5.88 -0.58 10.44
N LEU A 29 -4.79 -0.92 9.73
CA LEU A 29 -4.54 -2.31 9.30
C LEU A 29 -3.81 -3.15 10.36
N ASP A 30 -3.07 -2.54 11.28
CA ASP A 30 -2.39 -3.27 12.35
C ASP A 30 -3.15 -3.27 13.70
N ASN A 31 -4.31 -2.61 13.74
CA ASN A 31 -5.25 -2.53 14.86
C ASN A 31 -4.62 -1.92 16.11
N ASP A 32 -3.78 -0.90 15.95
CA ASP A 32 -3.13 -0.20 17.04
C ASP A 32 -3.91 1.06 17.52
N GLY A 33 -4.99 1.41 16.81
CA GLY A 33 -5.85 2.55 17.09
C GLY A 33 -5.40 3.87 16.43
N ASN A 34 -4.27 3.86 15.73
CA ASN A 34 -3.82 4.95 14.87
C ASN A 34 -4.22 4.63 13.42
N PRO A 35 -4.96 5.50 12.72
CA PRO A 35 -5.33 5.23 11.34
C PRO A 35 -4.16 5.50 10.38
N GLU A 36 -4.02 4.67 9.35
CA GLU A 36 -3.17 4.96 8.19
C GLU A 36 -3.94 5.50 6.99
N LEU A 37 -3.31 6.44 6.29
CA LEU A 37 -3.67 6.87 4.95
C LEU A 37 -2.81 6.14 3.92
N TYR A 38 -3.46 5.36 3.07
CA TYR A 38 -2.87 4.69 1.92
C TYR A 38 -3.19 5.49 0.66
N ILE A 39 -2.18 6.02 -0.01
CA ILE A 39 -2.35 6.85 -1.22
C ILE A 39 -1.72 6.13 -2.40
N GLN A 40 -2.57 5.67 -3.31
CA GLN A 40 -2.17 4.92 -4.50
C GLN A 40 -1.73 5.89 -5.60
N LEU A 41 -0.53 5.65 -6.14
CA LEU A 41 0.08 6.46 -7.19
C LEU A 41 0.38 5.60 -8.41
N ILE A 42 0.02 6.08 -9.60
CA ILE A 42 0.38 5.44 -10.86
C ILE A 42 1.44 6.25 -11.60
N SER A 43 2.56 5.62 -11.92
CA SER A 43 3.63 6.24 -12.71
C SER A 43 3.35 6.12 -14.22
N LYS A 44 4.14 6.84 -15.04
CA LYS A 44 3.99 6.84 -16.51
C LYS A 44 4.13 5.45 -17.15
N GLN A 45 4.77 4.49 -16.47
CA GLN A 45 4.97 3.12 -16.94
C GLN A 45 3.91 2.13 -16.40
N ASN A 46 2.79 2.63 -15.87
CA ASN A 46 1.76 1.79 -15.24
C ASN A 46 2.28 0.94 -14.06
N ILE A 47 3.40 1.38 -13.47
CA ILE A 47 3.93 0.84 -12.22
C ILE A 47 3.24 1.61 -11.10
N LEU A 48 2.59 0.88 -10.22
CA LEU A 48 1.97 1.45 -9.04
C LEU A 48 2.95 1.56 -7.88
N ASP A 49 2.80 2.67 -7.18
CA ASP A 49 3.48 3.02 -5.96
C ASP A 49 2.43 3.32 -4.89
N LEU A 50 2.80 3.15 -3.61
CA LEU A 50 1.91 3.31 -2.48
C LEU A 50 2.61 4.13 -1.40
N ASN A 51 2.11 5.34 -1.18
CA ASN A 51 2.53 6.15 -0.05
C ASN A 51 1.63 5.83 1.13
N VAL A 52 2.22 5.54 2.30
CA VAL A 52 1.48 5.21 3.51
C VAL A 52 1.89 6.18 4.62
N PHE A 53 0.91 6.71 5.35
CA PHE A 53 1.12 7.60 6.49
C PHE A 53 0.26 7.18 7.66
N GLU A 54 0.85 6.89 8.81
CA GLU A 54 0.12 6.70 10.07
C GLU A 54 -0.16 8.07 10.70
N PHE A 55 -1.36 8.29 11.22
CA PHE A 55 -1.64 9.46 12.04
C PHE A 55 -1.56 9.08 13.52
N SER A 56 -0.45 9.43 14.16
CA SER A 56 -0.20 9.12 15.57
C SER A 56 0.46 10.32 16.27
N GLY A 57 0.11 10.52 17.55
CA GLY A 57 0.63 11.65 18.33
C GLY A 57 0.24 13.05 17.81
N GLY A 58 -0.74 13.15 16.90
CA GLY A 58 -1.18 14.41 16.30
C GLY A 58 -0.43 14.81 15.02
N ASP A 59 0.45 13.95 14.52
CA ASP A 59 1.24 14.16 13.31
C ASP A 59 1.12 12.96 12.35
N PHE A 60 1.49 13.17 11.08
CA PHE A 60 1.54 12.11 10.07
C PHE A 60 2.95 11.56 9.95
N ASN A 61 3.10 10.27 10.23
CA ASN A 61 4.35 9.55 10.16
C ASN A 61 4.39 8.70 8.88
N LYS A 62 5.36 8.97 8.00
CA LYS A 62 5.49 8.22 6.74
C LYS A 62 5.97 6.80 7.01
N ILE A 63 5.18 5.81 6.60
CA ILE A 63 5.57 4.40 6.59
C ILE A 63 6.19 4.06 5.23
N SER A 64 7.33 3.38 5.25
CA SER A 64 7.99 2.92 4.02
C SER A 64 7.30 1.67 3.48
N PHE A 65 6.70 1.77 2.30
CA PHE A 65 6.16 0.60 1.61
C PHE A 65 7.29 -0.19 0.90
N PRO A 66 7.39 -1.51 1.11
CA PRO A 66 8.51 -2.29 0.61
C PRO A 66 8.45 -2.44 -0.91
N SER A 67 9.59 -2.20 -1.55
CA SER A 67 9.78 -2.52 -2.96
C SER A 67 9.79 -4.04 -3.19
N LEU A 68 9.46 -4.45 -4.41
CA LEU A 68 9.60 -5.86 -4.82
C LEU A 68 11.07 -6.31 -4.68
N ASN A 69 11.28 -7.44 -4.03
CA ASN A 69 12.59 -8.07 -3.92
C ASN A 69 13.04 -8.72 -5.24
N ILE A 70 14.29 -9.21 -5.30
CA ILE A 70 14.89 -9.76 -6.53
C ILE A 70 14.06 -10.93 -7.10
N ASN A 71 13.54 -11.80 -6.24
CA ASN A 71 12.73 -12.94 -6.66
C ASN A 71 11.34 -12.51 -7.15
N GLN A 72 10.74 -11.51 -6.50
CA GLN A 72 9.44 -10.95 -6.90
C GLN A 72 9.52 -10.17 -8.23
N LYS A 73 10.69 -9.61 -8.55
CA LYS A 73 10.93 -8.88 -9.80
C LYS A 73 11.12 -9.77 -11.02
N LYS A 74 11.31 -11.09 -10.86
CA LYS A 74 11.45 -12.00 -11.99
C LYS A 74 10.16 -12.03 -12.82
N GLY A 75 10.26 -11.70 -14.09
CA GLY A 75 9.12 -11.66 -15.01
C GLY A 75 8.12 -10.52 -14.76
N TYR A 76 8.40 -9.61 -13.83
CA TYR A 76 7.56 -8.46 -13.50
C TYR A 76 7.66 -7.36 -14.58
N SER A 77 6.50 -6.84 -15.00
CA SER A 77 6.41 -5.80 -16.04
C SER A 77 5.46 -4.64 -15.67
N GLY A 78 5.02 -4.56 -14.41
CA GLY A 78 4.04 -3.56 -13.96
C GLY A 78 2.59 -4.04 -14.07
N ASN A 79 1.66 -3.10 -14.22
CA ASN A 79 0.20 -3.34 -14.23
C ASN A 79 -0.32 -3.94 -12.92
N ASP A 80 0.27 -3.51 -11.83
CA ASP A 80 -0.12 -3.94 -10.50
C ASP A 80 -1.54 -3.51 -10.18
N LYS A 81 -2.10 -4.09 -9.13
CA LYS A 81 -3.35 -3.66 -8.52
C LYS A 81 -3.18 -3.81 -7.03
N PHE A 82 -3.37 -2.71 -6.30
CA PHE A 82 -3.55 -2.75 -4.86
C PHE A 82 -5.04 -2.90 -4.57
N PHE A 83 -5.38 -3.75 -3.61
CA PHE A 83 -6.75 -3.92 -3.17
C PHE A 83 -6.78 -4.38 -1.72
N ILE A 84 -7.88 -4.06 -1.05
CA ILE A 84 -8.17 -4.50 0.31
C ILE A 84 -9.17 -5.65 0.23
N LYS A 85 -8.91 -6.73 0.97
CA LYS A 85 -9.85 -7.84 1.12
C LYS A 85 -9.75 -8.38 2.55
N ASP A 86 -10.89 -8.57 3.21
CA ASP A 86 -10.96 -9.12 4.57
C ASP A 86 -9.99 -8.41 5.56
N GLY A 87 -9.89 -7.08 5.47
CA GLY A 87 -8.99 -6.27 6.31
C GLY A 87 -7.50 -6.42 5.99
N ASN A 88 -7.13 -7.04 4.87
CA ASN A 88 -5.74 -7.23 4.47
C ASN A 88 -5.43 -6.48 3.17
N LEU A 89 -4.22 -5.94 3.06
CA LEU A 89 -3.71 -5.29 1.85
C LEU A 89 -3.07 -6.32 0.93
N PHE A 90 -3.47 -6.29 -0.35
CA PHE A 90 -2.90 -7.14 -1.38
C PHE A 90 -2.36 -6.33 -2.54
N ARG A 91 -1.34 -6.88 -3.20
CA ARG A 91 -0.82 -6.42 -4.48
C ARG A 91 -0.84 -7.59 -5.45
N SER A 92 -1.53 -7.46 -6.57
CA SER A 92 -1.47 -8.44 -7.66
C SER A 92 -0.85 -7.84 -8.91
N PHE A 93 -0.07 -8.60 -9.66
CA PHE A 93 0.45 -8.17 -10.97
C PHE A 93 0.67 -9.38 -11.89
N PRO A 94 0.61 -9.17 -13.21
CA PRO A 94 0.95 -10.20 -14.18
C PRO A 94 2.46 -10.47 -14.20
N ILE A 95 2.85 -11.73 -14.32
CA ILE A 95 4.21 -12.17 -14.62
C ILE A 95 4.20 -13.19 -15.76
N LYS A 96 5.32 -13.29 -16.49
CA LYS A 96 5.52 -14.41 -17.42
C LYS A 96 5.81 -15.69 -16.64
N ASP A 97 5.20 -16.79 -17.06
CA ASP A 97 5.46 -18.10 -16.48
C ASP A 97 6.91 -18.54 -16.73
N GLU A 98 7.55 -19.14 -15.72
CA GLU A 98 8.96 -19.58 -15.81
C GLU A 98 9.13 -20.80 -16.72
N THR A 99 8.09 -21.63 -16.87
CA THR A 99 8.10 -22.86 -17.67
C THR A 99 7.58 -22.64 -19.10
N ASP A 100 6.67 -21.68 -19.29
CA ASP A 100 6.08 -21.34 -20.59
C ASP A 100 6.01 -19.83 -20.80
N SER A 101 7.02 -19.28 -21.48
CA SER A 101 7.14 -17.84 -21.74
C SER A 101 5.99 -17.22 -22.56
N THR A 102 5.10 -18.03 -23.14
CA THR A 102 3.89 -17.57 -23.85
C THR A 102 2.70 -17.35 -22.90
N LYS A 103 2.77 -17.89 -21.68
CA LYS A 103 1.73 -17.76 -20.66
C LYS A 103 2.03 -16.61 -19.70
N THR A 104 0.96 -15.88 -19.37
CA THR A 104 0.96 -14.86 -18.32
C THR A 104 0.14 -15.37 -17.15
N ILE A 105 0.75 -15.41 -15.96
CA ILE A 105 0.08 -15.77 -14.71
C ILE A 105 -0.04 -14.54 -13.82
N THR A 106 -1.04 -14.50 -12.95
CA THR A 106 -1.19 -13.41 -11.97
C THR A 106 -0.54 -13.84 -10.66
N LYS A 107 0.36 -13.02 -10.16
CA LYS A 107 0.99 -13.20 -8.86
C LYS A 107 0.39 -12.26 -7.85
N THR A 108 0.08 -12.76 -6.65
CA THR A 108 -0.58 -12.00 -5.59
C THR A 108 0.24 -12.07 -4.31
N TYR A 109 0.52 -10.92 -3.73
CA TYR A 109 1.18 -10.78 -2.43
C TYR A 109 0.21 -10.18 -1.43
N GLN A 110 0.16 -10.77 -0.24
CA GLN A 110 -0.46 -10.17 0.93
C GLN A 110 0.59 -9.37 1.69
N TYR A 111 0.21 -8.18 2.15
CA TYR A 111 1.02 -7.31 2.98
C TYR A 111 0.40 -7.22 4.37
N SER A 112 1.20 -7.47 5.40
CA SER A 112 0.83 -7.26 6.79
C SER A 112 1.67 -6.13 7.37
N LEU A 113 0.99 -5.13 7.94
CA LEU A 113 1.60 -4.07 8.73
C LEU A 113 1.67 -4.52 10.19
N ARG A 114 2.82 -4.30 10.83
CA ARG A 114 2.97 -4.40 12.29
C ARG A 114 4.01 -3.40 12.75
N GLY A 115 3.64 -2.47 13.63
CA GLY A 115 4.59 -1.53 14.23
C GLY A 115 5.32 -0.73 13.16
N ASN A 116 4.56 -0.13 12.23
CA ASN A 116 5.08 0.67 11.13
C ASN A 116 6.05 -0.07 10.17
N SER A 117 6.01 -1.40 10.15
CA SER A 117 6.80 -2.23 9.25
C SER A 117 5.93 -3.20 8.45
N PHE A 118 6.08 -3.17 7.13
CA PHE A 118 5.40 -4.11 6.24
C PHE A 118 6.20 -5.40 6.06
N SER A 119 5.47 -6.52 6.06
CA SER A 119 5.95 -7.82 5.60
C SER A 119 5.09 -8.30 4.42
N ALA A 120 5.68 -9.05 3.49
CA ALA A 120 4.99 -9.54 2.29
C ALA A 120 5.05 -11.07 2.22
N SER A 121 3.91 -11.72 2.00
CA SER A 121 3.79 -13.17 1.79
C SER A 121 3.15 -13.47 0.44
N ASP A 122 3.74 -14.41 -0.29
CA ASP A 122 3.24 -14.89 -1.58
C ASP A 122 1.99 -15.75 -1.35
N LEU A 123 0.86 -15.36 -1.94
CA LEU A 123 -0.32 -16.21 -2.02
C LEU A 123 -0.11 -17.14 -3.21
N LYS A 124 0.46 -18.31 -2.92
CA LYS A 124 0.45 -19.41 -3.89
C LYS A 124 -1.02 -19.74 -4.16
N ASN A 125 -1.47 -19.57 -5.40
CA ASN A 125 -2.72 -20.17 -5.82
C ASN A 125 -2.52 -21.69 -5.66
N GLU A 126 -3.34 -22.32 -4.82
CA GLU A 126 -3.45 -23.78 -4.73
C GLU A 126 -3.90 -24.39 -6.07
#